data_AF-A0A2V9MW15-F1
#
_entry.id   AF-A0A2V9MW15-F1
#
_cell.length_a   1.000
_cell.length_b   1.000
_cell.length_c   1.000
_cell.angle_alpha   90.00
_cell.angle_beta   90.00
_cell.angle_gamma   90.00
#
_symmetry.space_group_name_H-M   'P 1'
#
loop_
_entity.id
_entity.type
_entity.pdbx_description
1 polymer ?
#
loop_
_entity_poly.entity_id
_entity_poly.type
_entity_poly.pdbx_seq_one_letter_code
_entity_poly.pdbx_strand_id
1 'polypeptide(L)'
;MWPGARCFSLAMKAPGSPVNASLLMVASPAQSCPNENPSHKVRSMADILNLDDLAEIVPDGVRLGIGGVHLSRLPIALIKRILARGKKDFVFTSWGGGLPLELFLEANAVRKLIFCFSSLDIFGLAPKFRDALENKKIEIEEWSALAMTQALHAAHFNLPEMPFQVPFGSDLMKAGSFWKE
;
A
#
# COMPACT_ATOMS: atom_id res chain seq x y z
N MET A 1 -24.05 -6.87 -30.95
CA MET A 1 -24.47 -8.23 -30.56
C MET A 1 -23.26 -9.15 -30.72
N TRP A 2 -22.44 -9.23 -29.67
CA TRP A 2 -21.40 -10.24 -29.49
C TRP A 2 -21.58 -10.74 -28.06
N PRO A 3 -21.99 -12.01 -27.86
CA PRO A 3 -22.38 -12.52 -26.56
C PRO A 3 -21.17 -13.11 -25.82
N GLY A 4 -21.01 -12.75 -24.54
CA GLY A 4 -20.26 -13.58 -23.58
C GLY A 4 -18.74 -13.42 -23.53
N ALA A 5 -18.23 -12.21 -23.29
CA ALA A 5 -16.88 -12.03 -22.74
C ALA A 5 -16.98 -11.54 -21.30
N ARG A 6 -16.52 -12.35 -20.35
CA ARG A 6 -16.40 -12.00 -18.94
C ARG A 6 -15.33 -10.91 -18.82
N CYS A 7 -15.73 -9.66 -18.56
CA CYS A 7 -14.79 -8.63 -18.14
C CYS A 7 -14.35 -8.90 -16.71
N PHE A 8 -13.38 -9.81 -16.55
CA PHE A 8 -12.34 -9.57 -15.57
C PHE A 8 -11.53 -8.39 -16.11
N SER A 9 -11.39 -7.31 -15.35
CA SER A 9 -10.31 -6.35 -15.64
C SER A 9 -8.99 -7.01 -15.25
N LEU A 10 -8.57 -7.94 -16.10
CA LEU A 10 -7.19 -8.32 -16.25
C LEU A 10 -6.56 -7.14 -17.00
N ALA A 11 -5.88 -6.24 -16.30
CA ALA A 11 -4.90 -5.38 -16.96
C ALA A 11 -3.82 -6.33 -17.50
N MET A 12 -3.98 -6.76 -18.75
CA MET A 12 -3.00 -7.57 -19.45
C MET A 12 -1.69 -6.79 -19.47
N LYS A 13 -0.65 -7.45 -18.96
CA LYS A 13 0.75 -7.08 -19.09
C LYS A 13 1.04 -6.67 -20.53
N ALA A 14 1.35 -5.39 -20.76
CA ALA A 14 2.08 -5.01 -21.96
C ALA A 14 3.42 -5.78 -21.93
N PRO A 15 3.81 -6.48 -23.00
CA PRO A 15 5.07 -7.22 -23.03
C PRO A 15 6.24 -6.24 -22.86
N GLY A 16 6.88 -6.26 -21.68
CA GLY A 16 8.11 -5.50 -21.41
C GLY A 16 8.23 -4.77 -20.08
N SER A 17 7.17 -4.60 -19.26
CA SER A 17 7.29 -3.82 -18.01
C SER A 17 7.71 -4.65 -16.78
N PRO A 18 8.60 -4.13 -15.90
CA PRO A 18 9.14 -4.85 -14.74
C PRO A 18 8.27 -4.74 -13.46
N VAL A 19 7.09 -4.12 -13.53
CA VAL A 19 6.32 -3.75 -12.33
C VAL A 19 5.26 -4.80 -11.96
N ASN A 20 5.40 -5.43 -10.80
CA ASN A 20 4.43 -6.38 -10.26
C ASN A 20 3.15 -5.64 -9.79
N ALA A 21 2.00 -6.15 -10.23
CA ALA A 21 0.67 -5.65 -9.91
C ALA A 21 0.50 -5.43 -8.40
N SER A 22 0.14 -4.21 -8.04
CA SER A 22 -0.11 -3.82 -6.65
C SER A 22 -1.62 -3.73 -6.44
N LEU A 23 -2.14 -4.60 -5.57
CA LEU A 23 -3.50 -4.48 -5.06
C LEU A 23 -3.55 -3.23 -4.16
N LEU A 24 -3.93 -2.09 -4.72
CA LEU A 24 -4.45 -0.96 -3.96
C LEU A 24 -5.93 -1.27 -3.70
N MET A 25 -6.31 -1.54 -2.45
CA MET A 25 -7.73 -1.61 -2.11
C MET A 25 -8.34 -0.20 -2.19
N VAL A 26 -8.78 0.15 -3.39
CA VAL A 26 -9.80 1.18 -3.60
C VAL A 26 -11.07 0.41 -3.90
N ALA A 27 -12.08 0.53 -3.04
CA ALA A 27 -13.40 0.00 -3.32
C ALA A 27 -13.94 0.70 -4.58
N SER A 28 -13.86 0.03 -5.72
CA SER A 28 -14.47 0.49 -6.96
C SER A 28 -15.96 0.18 -6.90
N PRO A 29 -16.88 1.15 -7.08
CA PRO A 29 -18.29 0.85 -7.17
C PRO A 29 -18.63 0.41 -8.61
N ALA A 30 -19.50 -0.59 -8.69
CA ALA A 30 -20.22 -1.09 -9.86
C ALA A 30 -19.50 -2.10 -10.77
N GLN A 31 -19.74 -3.39 -10.50
CA GLN A 31 -20.06 -4.32 -11.57
C GLN A 31 -21.08 -5.37 -11.10
N SER A 32 -22.26 -5.34 -11.70
CA SER A 32 -23.29 -6.35 -11.54
C SER A 32 -22.78 -7.69 -12.09
N CYS A 33 -22.54 -8.66 -11.20
CA CYS A 33 -22.19 -10.02 -11.59
C CYS A 33 -23.44 -10.82 -11.96
N PRO A 34 -23.55 -11.41 -13.16
CA PRO A 34 -24.56 -12.39 -13.45
C PRO A 34 -24.06 -13.77 -12.99
N ASN A 35 -24.60 -14.23 -11.85
CA ASN A 35 -24.92 -15.63 -11.47
C ASN A 35 -24.88 -15.71 -9.93
N GLU A 36 -26.03 -15.49 -9.30
CA GLU A 36 -26.20 -15.59 -7.85
C GLU A 36 -26.11 -17.06 -7.42
N ASN A 37 -24.96 -17.45 -6.88
CA ASN A 37 -24.85 -18.60 -6.00
C ASN A 37 -25.35 -18.15 -4.61
N PRO A 38 -26.41 -18.73 -4.04
CA PRO A 38 -27.10 -18.17 -2.86
C PRO A 38 -26.29 -18.21 -1.54
N SER A 39 -25.03 -18.64 -1.56
CA SER A 39 -24.13 -18.69 -0.40
C SER A 39 -23.11 -17.55 -0.31
N HIS A 40 -22.93 -16.75 -1.36
CA HIS A 40 -22.01 -15.61 -1.32
C HIS A 40 -22.79 -14.34 -1.01
N LYS A 41 -23.00 -14.04 0.29
CA LYS A 41 -23.55 -12.75 0.72
C LYS A 41 -22.69 -11.63 0.14
N VAL A 42 -23.22 -10.92 -0.85
CA VAL A 42 -22.66 -9.65 -1.32
C VAL A 42 -22.80 -8.68 -0.16
N ARG A 43 -21.68 -8.45 0.56
CA ARG A 43 -21.62 -7.50 1.67
C ARG A 43 -21.89 -6.10 1.14
N SER A 44 -22.69 -5.33 1.86
CA SER A 44 -23.11 -4.00 1.44
C SER A 44 -21.94 -3.02 1.52
N MET A 45 -22.03 -1.89 0.78
CA MET A 45 -20.93 -0.95 0.53
C MET A 45 -20.28 -0.30 1.77
N ALA A 46 -20.84 -0.46 2.97
CA ALA A 46 -20.21 -0.05 4.23
C ALA A 46 -20.82 -0.82 5.42
N ASP A 47 -20.31 -2.02 5.70
CA ASP A 47 -20.71 -2.76 6.88
C ASP A 47 -20.03 -2.15 8.13
N ILE A 48 -20.81 -1.93 9.20
CA ILE A 48 -20.26 -1.53 10.50
C ILE A 48 -19.67 -2.78 11.16
N LEU A 49 -18.35 -2.82 11.26
CA LEU A 49 -17.60 -3.91 11.86
C LEU A 49 -16.97 -3.48 13.18
N ASN A 50 -16.82 -4.43 14.10
CA ASN A 50 -15.95 -4.21 15.25
C ASN A 50 -14.46 -4.27 14.81
N LEU A 51 -13.56 -3.80 15.67
CA LEU A 51 -12.13 -3.72 15.36
C LEU A 51 -11.49 -5.10 15.12
N ASP A 52 -11.95 -6.14 15.81
CA ASP A 52 -11.38 -7.48 15.70
C ASP A 52 -11.77 -8.13 14.37
N ASP A 53 -13.02 -7.97 13.93
CA ASP A 53 -13.50 -8.42 12.62
C ASP A 53 -12.80 -7.68 11.49
N LEU A 54 -12.60 -6.36 11.63
CA LEU A 54 -11.90 -5.55 10.63
C LEU A 54 -10.44 -5.97 10.50
N ALA A 55 -9.76 -6.26 11.61
CA ALA A 55 -8.37 -6.74 11.60
C ALA A 55 -8.25 -8.12 10.94
N GLU A 56 -9.27 -8.96 11.03
CA GLU A 56 -9.28 -10.31 10.44
C GLU A 56 -9.36 -10.29 8.91
N ILE A 57 -10.01 -9.27 8.35
CA ILE A 57 -10.14 -9.11 6.89
C ILE A 57 -8.77 -8.86 6.23
N VAL A 58 -7.80 -8.33 6.97
CA VAL A 58 -6.46 -8.02 6.45
C VAL A 58 -5.67 -9.33 6.23
N PRO A 59 -5.40 -9.73 4.98
CA PRO A 59 -4.62 -10.94 4.70
C PRO A 59 -3.12 -10.69 4.92
N ASP A 60 -2.38 -11.75 5.20
CA ASP A 60 -0.91 -11.71 5.22
C ASP A 60 -0.36 -11.44 3.80
N GLY A 61 0.84 -10.88 3.72
CA GLY A 61 1.50 -10.70 2.41
C GLY A 61 1.00 -9.53 1.56
N VAL A 62 -0.06 -8.83 1.97
CA VAL A 62 -0.67 -7.76 1.15
C VAL A 62 0.16 -6.47 1.13
N ARG A 63 -0.16 -5.59 0.17
CA ARG A 63 0.34 -4.21 0.13
C ARG A 63 -0.57 -3.34 0.98
N LEU A 64 0.00 -2.68 1.99
CA LEU A 64 -0.74 -1.85 2.94
C LEU A 64 -0.36 -0.38 2.78
N GLY A 65 -1.37 0.48 2.72
CA GLY A 65 -1.24 1.92 2.92
C GLY A 65 -1.96 2.33 4.19
N ILE A 66 -1.30 3.13 5.03
CA ILE A 66 -1.91 3.66 6.26
C ILE A 66 -2.21 5.15 6.04
N GLY A 67 -3.48 5.52 6.25
CA GLY A 67 -3.89 6.92 6.22
C GLY A 67 -3.50 7.70 7.48
N GLY A 68 -3.71 9.01 7.43
CA GLY A 68 -3.25 9.94 8.46
C GLY A 68 -1.86 10.49 8.14
N VAL A 69 -1.39 11.45 8.93
CA VAL A 69 -0.08 12.08 8.73
C VAL A 69 0.49 12.50 10.08
N HIS A 70 1.79 12.31 10.28
CA HIS A 70 2.47 12.55 11.56
C HIS A 70 1.73 11.86 12.72
N LEU A 71 1.17 12.63 13.66
CA LEU A 71 0.40 12.12 14.82
C LEU A 71 -1.12 12.34 14.67
N SER A 72 -1.57 12.74 13.48
CA SER A 72 -2.96 13.12 13.24
C SER A 72 -3.74 12.01 12.53
N ARG A 73 -4.85 11.58 13.16
CA ARG A 73 -5.83 10.61 12.64
C ARG A 73 -5.23 9.25 12.28
N LEU A 74 -4.23 8.82 13.03
CA LEU A 74 -3.60 7.50 12.85
C LEU A 74 -4.52 6.38 13.36
N PRO A 75 -4.75 5.30 12.59
CA PRO A 75 -5.60 4.18 13.00
C PRO A 75 -4.88 3.21 13.96
N ILE A 76 -4.32 3.73 15.07
CA ILE A 76 -3.48 2.97 16.01
C ILE A 76 -4.21 1.76 16.61
N ALA A 77 -5.50 1.90 16.91
CA ALA A 77 -6.29 0.81 17.47
C ALA A 77 -6.37 -0.39 16.52
N LEU A 78 -6.60 -0.14 15.22
CA LEU A 78 -6.65 -1.19 14.20
C LEU A 78 -5.26 -1.82 13.98
N ILE A 79 -4.21 -0.99 13.91
CA ILE A 79 -2.83 -1.46 13.76
C ILE A 79 -2.47 -2.44 14.88
N LYS A 80 -2.75 -2.07 16.14
CA LYS A 80 -2.50 -2.95 17.29
C LYS A 80 -3.24 -4.28 17.19
N ARG A 81 -4.49 -4.30 16.70
CA ARG A 81 -5.26 -5.54 16.51
C ARG A 81 -4.71 -6.41 15.39
N ILE A 82 -4.31 -5.82 14.26
CA ILE A 82 -3.66 -6.54 13.16
C ILE A 82 -2.37 -7.21 13.65
N LEU A 83 -1.51 -6.47 14.34
CA LEU A 83 -0.24 -6.97 14.84
C LEU A 83 -0.41 -8.00 15.97
N ALA A 84 -1.39 -7.83 16.85
CA ALA A 84 -1.71 -8.80 17.90
C ALA A 84 -2.15 -10.16 17.33
N ARG A 85 -2.71 -10.19 16.11
CA ARG A 85 -3.06 -11.42 15.40
C ARG A 85 -1.86 -12.07 14.67
N GLY A 86 -0.66 -11.51 14.81
CA GLY A 86 0.56 -12.05 14.19
C GLY A 86 0.62 -11.87 12.67
N LYS A 87 -0.21 -10.97 12.13
CA LYS A 87 -0.24 -10.69 10.69
C LYS A 87 1.06 -10.04 10.24
N LYS A 88 1.62 -10.51 9.13
CA LYS A 88 2.99 -10.17 8.73
C LYS A 88 3.22 -10.23 7.22
N ASP A 89 4.50 -10.06 6.89
CA ASP A 89 5.04 -10.15 5.54
C ASP A 89 4.46 -9.07 4.61
N PHE A 90 4.20 -7.86 5.11
CA PHE A 90 3.53 -6.80 4.36
C PHE A 90 4.46 -6.02 3.42
N VAL A 91 3.94 -5.57 2.27
CA VAL A 91 4.56 -4.44 1.54
C VAL A 91 3.95 -3.17 2.09
N PHE A 92 4.70 -2.46 2.92
CA PHE A 92 4.25 -1.22 3.51
C PHE A 92 4.50 -0.07 2.55
N THR A 93 3.45 0.64 2.14
CA THR A 93 3.55 1.83 1.28
C THR A 93 3.11 3.04 2.07
N SER A 94 3.99 4.02 2.20
CA SER A 94 3.63 5.25 2.91
C SER A 94 4.32 6.48 2.34
N TRP A 95 3.53 7.54 2.19
CA TRP A 95 4.06 8.86 1.90
C TRP A 95 4.88 9.40 3.08
N GLY A 96 4.47 9.09 4.32
CA GLY A 96 5.21 9.39 5.55
C GLY A 96 5.07 8.26 6.56
N GLY A 97 6.15 7.52 6.83
CA GLY A 97 6.12 6.29 7.64
C GLY A 97 5.59 6.49 9.06
N GLY A 98 6.19 7.41 9.81
CA GLY A 98 5.72 7.85 11.12
C GLY A 98 5.58 6.74 12.16
N LEU A 99 4.76 7.02 13.18
CA LEU A 99 4.44 6.06 14.24
C LEU A 99 3.83 4.74 13.72
N PRO A 100 2.95 4.73 12.69
CA PRO A 100 2.44 3.47 12.15
C PRO A 100 3.56 2.54 11.66
N LEU A 101 4.49 3.06 10.87
CA LEU A 101 5.59 2.26 10.35
C LEU A 101 6.46 1.71 11.49
N GLU A 102 6.77 2.52 12.51
CA GLU A 102 7.53 2.05 13.68
C GLU A 102 6.88 0.83 14.34
N LEU A 103 5.56 0.83 14.51
CA LEU A 103 4.82 -0.30 15.12
C LEU A 103 4.93 -1.57 14.26
N PHE A 104 4.80 -1.45 12.94
CA PHE A 104 4.94 -2.61 12.05
C PHE A 104 6.38 -3.13 11.98
N LEU A 105 7.38 -2.24 12.03
CA LEU A 105 8.79 -2.62 12.08
C LEU A 105 9.17 -3.26 13.41
N GLU A 106 8.66 -2.74 14.53
CA GLU A 106 8.85 -3.35 15.85
C GLU A 106 8.30 -4.79 15.90
N ALA A 107 7.17 -5.04 15.23
CA ALA A 107 6.58 -6.35 15.11
C ALA A 107 7.25 -7.27 14.06
N ASN A 108 8.29 -6.80 13.35
CA ASN A 108 8.91 -7.50 12.21
C ASN A 108 7.89 -7.94 11.15
N ALA A 109 6.85 -7.12 10.93
CA ALA A 109 5.73 -7.45 10.06
C ALA A 109 5.91 -6.95 8.61
N VAL A 110 6.97 -6.21 8.32
CA VAL A 110 7.22 -5.59 7.00
C VAL A 110 8.28 -6.40 6.24
N ARG A 111 7.96 -6.82 5.02
CA ARG A 111 8.91 -7.46 4.10
C ARG A 111 9.59 -6.44 3.18
N LYS A 112 8.79 -5.48 2.69
CA LYS A 112 9.22 -4.43 1.78
C LYS A 112 8.60 -3.10 2.18
N LEU A 113 9.41 -2.05 2.16
CA LEU A 113 8.99 -0.68 2.43
C LEU A 113 9.10 0.17 1.18
N ILE A 114 7.99 0.76 0.75
CA ILE A 114 7.91 1.73 -0.34
C ILE A 114 7.57 3.07 0.30
N PHE A 115 8.51 4.01 0.31
CA PHE A 115 8.39 5.20 1.16
C PHE A 115 9.01 6.46 0.54
N CYS A 116 8.59 7.62 1.03
CA CYS A 116 9.25 8.90 0.73
C CYS A 116 10.13 9.38 1.88
N PHE A 117 9.61 9.35 3.10
CA PHE A 117 10.38 9.63 4.31
C PHE A 117 9.73 8.97 5.53
N SER A 118 10.45 8.92 6.65
CA SER A 118 9.88 8.57 7.94
C SER A 118 10.56 9.36 9.07
N SER A 119 9.75 9.96 9.93
CA SER A 119 10.18 10.63 11.15
C SER A 119 9.05 10.55 12.20
N LEU A 120 9.40 10.71 13.47
CA LEU A 120 8.42 10.83 14.57
C LEU A 120 8.10 12.30 14.91
N ASP A 121 8.38 13.19 13.97
CA ASP A 121 8.10 14.63 14.06
C ASP A 121 8.70 15.24 15.34
N ILE A 122 7.86 15.71 16.27
CA ILE A 122 8.28 16.29 17.56
C ILE A 122 9.08 15.34 18.45
N PHE A 123 8.96 14.01 18.24
CA PHE A 123 9.72 13.01 18.98
C PHE A 123 11.07 12.67 18.31
N GLY A 124 11.35 13.30 17.17
CA GLY A 124 12.64 13.20 16.49
C GLY A 124 12.73 12.05 15.48
N LEU A 125 13.88 11.38 15.49
CA LEU A 125 14.23 10.35 14.53
C LEU A 125 13.47 9.04 14.82
N ALA A 126 13.11 8.31 13.76
CA ALA A 126 12.43 7.02 13.86
C ALA A 126 13.47 5.89 14.05
N PRO A 127 13.64 5.33 15.26
CA PRO A 127 14.72 4.39 15.56
C PRO A 127 14.58 3.04 14.85
N LYS A 128 13.37 2.46 14.77
CA LYS A 128 13.16 1.16 14.11
C LYS A 128 13.32 1.26 12.61
N PHE A 129 12.82 2.35 12.02
CA PHE A 129 13.04 2.68 10.62
C PHE A 129 14.53 2.79 10.29
N ARG A 130 15.29 3.56 11.08
CA ARG A 130 16.74 3.68 10.89
C ARG A 130 17.43 2.32 10.98
N ASP A 131 17.17 1.58 12.04
CA ASP A 131 17.74 0.25 12.27
C ASP A 131 17.39 -0.71 11.11
N ALA A 132 16.16 -0.67 10.58
CA ALA A 132 15.74 -1.50 9.46
C ALA A 132 16.52 -1.18 8.17
N LEU A 133 16.76 0.11 7.89
CA LEU A 133 17.47 0.56 6.69
C LEU A 133 18.98 0.36 6.79
N GLU A 134 19.60 0.82 7.88
CA GLU A 134 21.05 0.75 8.09
C GLU A 134 21.54 -0.71 8.11
N ASN A 135 20.76 -1.60 8.74
CA ASN A 135 21.08 -3.03 8.82
C ASN A 135 20.46 -3.85 7.68
N LYS A 136 19.82 -3.22 6.69
CA LYS A 136 19.24 -3.87 5.50
C LYS A 136 18.30 -5.04 5.84
N LYS A 137 17.47 -4.87 6.88
CA LYS A 137 16.57 -5.92 7.39
C LYS A 137 15.37 -6.18 6.48
N ILE A 138 15.02 -5.21 5.65
CA ILE A 138 13.85 -5.24 4.77
C ILE A 138 14.23 -4.77 3.37
N GLU A 139 13.46 -5.19 2.37
CA GLU A 139 13.56 -4.61 1.03
C GLU A 139 13.06 -3.15 1.06
N ILE A 140 13.74 -2.26 0.34
CA ILE A 140 13.35 -0.85 0.29
C ILE A 140 13.21 -0.37 -1.14
N GLU A 141 12.25 0.52 -1.34
CA GLU A 141 12.06 1.27 -2.57
C GLU A 141 11.72 2.72 -2.21
N GLU A 142 12.68 3.62 -2.45
CA GLU A 142 12.54 5.02 -2.09
C GLU A 142 11.96 5.83 -3.26
N TRP A 143 10.97 6.64 -2.95
CA TRP A 143 10.24 7.47 -3.91
C TRP A 143 10.32 8.94 -3.52
N SER A 144 10.37 9.85 -4.49
CA SER A 144 10.15 11.26 -4.19
C SER A 144 8.69 11.47 -3.76
N ALA A 145 8.46 12.44 -2.87
CA ALA A 145 7.12 12.78 -2.41
C ALA A 145 6.16 13.09 -3.58
N LEU A 146 6.67 13.79 -4.61
CA LEU A 146 5.90 14.12 -5.80
C LEU A 146 5.50 12.87 -6.60
N ALA A 147 6.46 11.95 -6.83
CA ALA A 147 6.19 10.74 -7.60
C ALA A 147 5.15 9.84 -6.92
N MET A 148 5.25 9.67 -5.59
CA MET A 148 4.28 8.86 -4.86
C MET A 148 2.89 9.49 -4.86
N THR A 149 2.79 10.81 -4.62
CA THR A 149 1.51 11.52 -4.72
C THR A 149 0.88 11.33 -6.09
N GLN A 150 1.68 11.45 -7.16
CA GLN A 150 1.18 11.32 -8.52
C GLN A 150 0.75 9.89 -8.86
N ALA A 151 1.45 8.87 -8.35
CA ALA A 151 1.03 7.48 -8.47
C ALA A 151 -0.28 7.19 -7.72
N LEU A 152 -0.45 7.76 -6.52
CA LEU A 152 -1.70 7.65 -5.76
C LEU A 152 -2.85 8.37 -6.48
N HIS A 153 -2.60 9.54 -7.09
CA HIS A 153 -3.57 10.22 -7.94
C HIS A 153 -3.93 9.40 -9.18
N ALA A 154 -2.96 8.82 -9.87
CA ALA A 154 -3.22 7.94 -11.01
C ALA A 154 -4.16 6.79 -10.61
N ALA A 155 -3.87 6.14 -9.48
CA ALA A 155 -4.72 5.07 -8.96
C ALA A 155 -6.12 5.57 -8.56
N HIS A 156 -6.22 6.77 -7.97
CA HIS A 156 -7.51 7.38 -7.63
C HIS A 156 -8.38 7.65 -8.86
N PHE A 157 -7.78 8.16 -9.94
CA PHE A 157 -8.47 8.43 -11.20
C PHE A 157 -8.57 7.20 -12.12
N ASN A 158 -8.12 6.03 -11.65
CA ASN A 158 -8.06 4.80 -12.43
C ASN A 158 -7.29 4.96 -13.76
N LEU A 159 -6.19 5.71 -13.71
CA LEU A 159 -5.24 5.90 -14.79
C LEU A 159 -4.03 4.97 -14.60
N PRO A 160 -3.42 4.47 -15.69
CA PRO A 160 -2.23 3.62 -15.59
C PRO A 160 -1.02 4.38 -15.05
N GLU A 161 -0.91 5.66 -15.37
CA GLU A 161 0.19 6.54 -15.00
C GLU A 161 -0.29 8.00 -14.96
N MET A 162 0.52 8.87 -14.36
CA MET A 162 0.24 10.29 -14.33
C MET A 162 1.56 11.07 -14.36
N PRO A 163 1.67 12.13 -15.18
CA PRO A 163 2.94 12.81 -15.42
C PRO A 163 3.42 13.57 -14.20
N PHE A 164 4.72 13.53 -13.93
CA PHE A 164 5.37 14.34 -12.91
C PHE A 164 6.78 14.72 -13.36
N GLN A 165 7.37 15.71 -12.70
CA GLN A 165 8.77 16.07 -12.93
C GLN A 165 9.68 15.06 -12.23
N VAL A 166 10.50 14.35 -13.02
CA VAL A 166 11.48 13.42 -12.47
C VAL A 166 12.53 14.16 -11.64
N PRO A 167 13.02 13.58 -10.53
CA PRO A 167 14.02 14.21 -9.67
C PRO A 167 15.41 14.15 -10.30
N PHE A 168 15.61 14.84 -11.43
CA PHE A 168 16.87 14.84 -12.17
C PHE A 168 18.03 15.33 -11.30
N GLY A 169 19.16 14.62 -11.37
CA GLY A 169 20.34 14.90 -10.54
C GLY A 169 20.29 14.31 -9.12
N SER A 170 19.16 13.74 -8.69
CA SER A 170 19.07 13.02 -7.42
C SER A 170 19.68 11.62 -7.52
N ASP A 171 20.28 11.13 -6.42
CA ASP A 171 20.70 9.73 -6.30
C ASP A 171 19.52 8.75 -6.27
N LEU A 172 18.27 9.24 -6.07
CA LEU A 172 17.06 8.44 -6.30
C LEU A 172 17.06 7.81 -7.69
N MET A 173 17.54 8.54 -8.72
CA MET A 173 17.60 8.04 -10.09
C MET A 173 18.55 6.85 -10.27
N LYS A 174 19.49 6.64 -9.33
CA LYS A 174 20.43 5.52 -9.32
C LYS A 174 19.96 4.38 -8.41
N ALA A 175 19.09 4.70 -7.46
CA ALA A 175 18.61 3.79 -6.42
C ALA A 175 17.37 3.01 -6.88
N GLY A 176 17.26 1.74 -6.46
CA GLY A 176 16.08 0.92 -6.74
C GLY A 176 15.91 0.48 -8.19
N SER A 177 14.84 -0.28 -8.45
CA SER A 177 14.47 -0.77 -9.78
C SER A 177 13.46 0.13 -10.50
N PHE A 178 12.75 1.00 -9.77
CA PHE A 178 11.73 1.87 -10.33
C PHE A 178 12.31 3.00 -11.20
N TRP A 179 13.44 3.57 -10.78
CA TRP A 179 14.05 4.72 -11.44
C TRP A 179 15.00 4.37 -12.59
N LYS A 180 15.27 3.07 -12.78
CA LYS A 180 16.13 2.59 -13.86
C LYS A 180 15.27 2.39 -15.11
N GLU A 181 15.66 3.06 -16.20
CA GLU A 181 15.13 2.82 -17.55
C GLU A 181 15.39 1.38 -18.03
#